data_AF-A0A8T6ZSB9-F1
#
_entry.id   AF-A0A8T6ZSB9-F1
#
_cell.length_a   1.000
_cell.length_b   1.000
_cell.length_c   1.000
_cell.angle_alpha   90.00
_cell.angle_beta   90.00
_cell.angle_gamma   90.00
#
_symmetry.space_group_name_H-M   'P 1'
#
loop_
_entity.id
_entity.type
_entity.pdbx_description
1 polymer ?
#
loop_
_entity_poly.entity_id
_entity_poly.type
_entity_poly.pdbx_seq_one_letter_code
_entity_poly.pdbx_strand_id
1 'polypeptide(L)'
;MNERNTVAIAALVLVPWAVLLAPQPAGGQGFWQEDAPKIPMAPTWVAEKAELPPYDPPRTPDGVPDLQGHWGGAGGDGLSYLEDHEFVDVTTPAQETFISDPPDGKIPYTAWALEKRNEILAGLGRGWPGESSERLYSSPAAYCQYFMPRFSFSSLEIIQRPGTVIMLGEEGHRVIPTDERPSFDENAKFWFGISRGRWEGDTLVVEVTNLNGLGWFDSTGQFYTENTRMTERFTLVDADTIDYEITVEDPTVYTRPWTMTFPRRRPGTGPNLRRSRLPSAVAINAPPVEDPYENEVWEEACYEGNGEGRAALRELGYEWYRSVTPPQE
;
A
#
# COMPACT_ATOMS: atom_id res chain seq x y z
N MET A 1 73.07 28.57 48.82
CA MET A 1 72.97 29.74 47.92
C MET A 1 73.58 29.38 46.57
N ASN A 2 72.74 29.02 45.60
CA ASN A 2 72.71 29.63 44.26
C ASN A 2 71.80 28.78 43.36
N GLU A 3 70.89 29.49 42.71
CA GLU A 3 69.94 29.02 41.71
C GLU A 3 70.65 28.51 40.47
N ARG A 4 70.08 27.47 39.84
CA ARG A 4 70.10 27.30 38.38
C ARG A 4 68.98 26.35 37.94
N ASN A 5 67.98 26.97 37.33
CA ASN A 5 67.00 26.49 36.35
C ASN A 5 67.09 25.01 35.93
N THR A 6 66.00 24.28 36.15
CA THR A 6 65.63 23.16 35.29
C THR A 6 64.15 23.31 34.96
N VAL A 7 63.88 23.57 33.67
CA VAL A 7 62.55 23.67 33.09
C VAL A 7 61.92 22.27 33.13
N ALA A 8 60.88 22.10 33.95
CA ALA A 8 60.03 20.92 33.90
C ALA A 8 59.00 21.14 32.79
N ILE A 9 59.18 20.42 31.67
CA ILE A 9 58.17 20.31 30.61
C ILE A 9 56.99 19.55 31.20
N ALA A 10 55.89 20.25 31.45
CA ALA A 10 54.62 19.62 31.77
C ALA A 10 54.13 18.87 30.51
N ALA A 11 54.19 17.55 30.54
CA ALA A 11 53.53 16.71 29.56
C ALA A 11 52.01 16.88 29.73
N LEU A 12 51.42 17.76 28.90
CA LEU A 12 49.99 17.78 28.65
C LEU A 12 49.60 16.43 28.07
N VAL A 13 49.06 15.54 28.90
CA VAL A 13 48.35 14.34 28.45
C VAL A 13 47.08 14.84 27.76
N LEU A 14 47.17 15.03 26.44
CA LEU A 14 46.01 15.08 25.57
C LEU A 14 45.36 13.71 25.64
N VAL A 15 44.36 13.55 26.50
CA VAL A 15 43.39 12.46 26.36
C VAL A 15 42.64 12.77 25.07
N PRO A 16 42.78 11.96 24.00
CA PRO A 16 41.92 12.15 22.86
C PRO A 16 40.53 11.78 23.35
N TRP A 17 39.64 12.78 23.40
CA TRP A 17 38.21 12.53 23.28
C TRP A 17 38.00 11.96 21.87
N ALA A 18 38.35 10.68 21.70
CA ALA A 18 37.68 9.84 20.73
C ALA A 18 36.25 9.72 21.26
N VAL A 19 35.44 10.74 20.97
CA VAL A 19 34.01 10.50 20.78
C VAL A 19 33.98 9.42 19.73
N LEU A 20 33.77 8.18 20.17
CA LEU A 20 33.39 7.10 19.30
C LEU A 20 32.10 7.58 18.62
N LEU A 21 32.25 8.21 17.46
CA LEU A 21 31.26 8.24 16.40
C LEU A 21 31.12 6.80 15.86
N ALA A 22 30.89 5.83 16.75
CA ALA A 22 30.07 4.71 16.35
C ALA A 22 28.72 5.36 16.06
N PRO A 23 28.16 5.24 14.85
CA PRO A 23 26.78 5.63 14.63
C PRO A 23 25.95 4.88 15.67
N GLN A 24 25.55 5.58 16.72
CA GLN A 24 24.46 5.12 17.57
C GLN A 24 23.29 5.07 16.60
N PRO A 25 22.70 3.90 16.31
CA PRO A 25 21.51 3.87 15.48
C PRO A 25 20.53 4.85 16.12
N ALA A 26 20.05 5.81 15.33
CA ALA A 26 18.88 6.57 15.74
C ALA A 26 17.85 5.53 16.17
N GLY A 27 17.46 5.56 17.45
CA GLY A 27 16.60 4.52 18.02
C GLY A 27 15.38 4.33 17.11
N GLY A 28 15.20 3.10 16.59
CA GLY A 28 14.04 2.75 15.78
C GLY A 28 14.29 2.36 14.32
N GLN A 29 15.53 2.18 13.86
CA GLN A 29 15.80 1.62 12.54
C GLN A 29 16.29 0.17 12.66
N GLY A 30 15.40 -0.78 12.44
CA GLY A 30 15.74 -2.19 12.27
C GLY A 30 16.59 -2.40 11.00
N PHE A 31 17.62 -3.23 11.10
CA PHE A 31 18.46 -3.62 9.97
C PHE A 31 17.97 -4.96 9.42
N TRP A 32 17.68 -5.04 8.12
CA TRP A 32 17.37 -6.31 7.47
C TRP A 32 18.65 -7.03 7.03
N GLN A 33 18.70 -8.33 7.27
CA GLN A 33 19.68 -9.21 6.64
C GLN A 33 19.27 -9.46 5.18
N GLU A 34 20.23 -9.68 4.28
CA GLU A 34 20.01 -9.86 2.83
C GLU A 34 19.06 -11.03 2.51
N ASP A 35 18.93 -11.98 3.43
CA ASP A 35 18.10 -13.18 3.36
C ASP A 35 16.82 -13.09 4.22
N ALA A 36 16.47 -11.91 4.74
CA ALA A 36 15.26 -11.74 5.53
C ALA A 36 14.01 -12.19 4.74
N PRO A 37 13.16 -13.05 5.34
CA PRO A 37 11.97 -13.55 4.66
C PRO A 37 11.02 -12.40 4.33
N LYS A 38 10.42 -12.45 3.14
CA LYS A 38 9.40 -11.50 2.70
C LYS A 38 8.18 -11.61 3.60
N ILE A 39 7.51 -10.49 3.82
CA ILE A 39 6.22 -10.51 4.50
C ILE A 39 5.22 -11.32 3.65
N PRO A 40 4.55 -12.33 4.21
CA PRO A 40 3.49 -13.05 3.53
C PRO A 40 2.22 -12.20 3.37
N MET A 41 1.34 -12.58 2.45
CA MET A 41 0.02 -11.99 2.27
C MET A 41 -0.99 -12.70 3.20
N ALA A 42 -2.29 -12.54 2.96
CA ALA A 42 -3.31 -12.70 3.99
C ALA A 42 -3.32 -14.07 4.73
N PRO A 43 -3.48 -15.23 4.06
CA PRO A 43 -3.69 -16.49 4.78
C PRO A 43 -2.46 -16.91 5.60
N THR A 44 -1.26 -16.79 5.02
CA THR A 44 -0.01 -17.12 5.72
C THR A 44 0.28 -16.11 6.84
N TRP A 45 0.07 -14.81 6.60
CA TRP A 45 0.23 -13.79 7.63
C TRP A 45 -0.73 -13.96 8.80
N VAL A 46 -2.01 -14.26 8.55
CA VAL A 46 -3.00 -14.47 9.62
C VAL A 46 -2.58 -15.64 10.52
N ALA A 47 -2.03 -16.72 9.94
CA ALA A 47 -1.50 -17.83 10.71
C ALA A 47 -0.25 -17.45 11.50
N GLU A 48 0.71 -16.73 10.90
CA GLU A 48 1.92 -16.26 11.60
C GLU A 48 1.60 -15.29 12.74
N LYS A 49 0.70 -14.31 12.49
CA LYS A 49 0.24 -13.33 13.47
C LYS A 49 -0.36 -13.97 14.71
N ALA A 50 -1.10 -15.07 14.54
CA ALA A 50 -1.75 -15.78 15.65
C ALA A 50 -0.74 -16.37 16.65
N GLU A 51 0.50 -16.61 16.23
CA GLU A 51 1.57 -17.17 17.05
C GLU A 51 2.49 -16.09 17.65
N LEU A 52 2.30 -14.81 17.30
CA LEU A 52 3.10 -13.72 17.84
C LEU A 52 2.76 -13.48 19.33
N PRO A 53 3.77 -13.19 20.18
CA PRO A 53 3.51 -12.81 21.56
C PRO A 53 2.79 -11.44 21.63
N PRO A 54 2.04 -11.16 22.70
CA PRO A 54 1.50 -9.82 22.92
C PRO A 54 2.61 -8.76 22.89
N TYR A 55 2.34 -7.64 22.23
CA TYR A 55 3.27 -6.55 22.06
C TYR A 55 2.68 -5.25 22.62
N ASP A 56 3.47 -4.52 23.41
CA ASP A 56 3.12 -3.18 23.91
C ASP A 56 3.92 -2.15 23.11
N PRO A 57 3.27 -1.39 22.21
CA PRO A 57 3.97 -0.47 21.32
C PRO A 57 4.52 0.75 22.08
N PRO A 58 5.64 1.33 21.61
CA PRO A 58 6.07 2.64 22.08
C PRO A 58 4.93 3.66 21.92
N ARG A 59 4.89 4.66 22.80
CA ARG A 59 3.82 5.67 22.82
C ARG A 59 4.34 7.03 22.43
N THR A 60 3.53 7.76 21.68
CA THR A 60 3.74 9.19 21.42
C THR A 60 3.56 10.01 22.71
N PRO A 61 3.95 11.30 22.76
CA PRO A 61 3.75 12.15 23.93
C PRO A 61 2.27 12.30 24.37
N ASP A 62 1.32 12.13 23.46
CA ASP A 62 -0.13 12.12 23.72
C ASP A 62 -0.68 10.73 24.10
N GLY A 63 0.20 9.73 24.27
CA GLY A 63 -0.12 8.44 24.88
C GLY A 63 -0.69 7.38 23.95
N VAL A 64 -0.74 7.65 22.64
CA VAL A 64 -1.21 6.69 21.63
C VAL A 64 -0.04 5.88 21.07
N PRO A 65 -0.25 4.69 20.47
CA PRO A 65 0.81 3.95 19.78
C PRO A 65 1.57 4.82 18.77
N ASP A 66 2.90 4.70 18.78
CA ASP A 66 3.80 5.35 17.84
C ASP A 66 4.02 4.44 16.62
N LEU A 67 3.23 4.72 15.58
CA LEU A 67 3.29 4.13 14.24
C LEU A 67 4.22 4.91 13.29
N GLN A 68 4.95 5.93 13.76
CA GLN A 68 5.73 6.78 12.87
C GLN A 68 6.83 6.00 12.13
N GLY A 69 7.14 6.47 10.93
CA GLY A 69 8.23 5.98 10.10
C GLY A 69 7.76 5.51 8.73
N HIS A 70 8.69 4.95 7.96
CA HIS A 70 8.39 4.36 6.68
C HIS A 70 7.88 2.93 6.85
N TRP A 71 7.01 2.50 5.94
CA TRP A 71 6.35 1.20 5.94
C TRP A 71 6.18 0.71 4.51
N GLY A 72 6.69 -0.49 4.21
CA GLY A 72 6.45 -1.22 2.96
C GLY A 72 5.41 -2.33 3.16
N GLY A 73 4.66 -2.69 2.13
CA GLY A 73 3.64 -3.75 2.21
C GLY A 73 4.19 -5.17 2.17
N ALA A 74 3.27 -6.13 2.21
CA ALA A 74 3.55 -7.55 1.99
C ALA A 74 4.24 -7.78 0.65
N GLY A 75 4.99 -8.88 0.53
CA GLY A 75 5.52 -9.31 -0.76
C GLY A 75 4.38 -9.80 -1.66
N GLY A 76 4.36 -9.37 -2.93
CA GLY A 76 3.26 -9.64 -3.87
C GLY A 76 2.88 -8.39 -4.65
N ASP A 77 1.99 -8.52 -5.63
CA ASP A 77 1.53 -7.40 -6.44
C ASP A 77 0.04 -7.10 -6.18
N GLY A 78 -0.22 -6.46 -5.03
CA GLY A 78 -1.56 -5.99 -4.66
C GLY A 78 -2.09 -4.84 -5.52
N LEU A 79 -1.28 -4.29 -6.43
CA LEU A 79 -1.74 -3.30 -7.42
C LEU A 79 -2.26 -3.98 -8.68
N SER A 80 -1.77 -5.18 -9.01
CA SER A 80 -2.18 -5.92 -10.20
C SER A 80 -3.35 -6.87 -9.95
N TYR A 81 -3.29 -7.70 -8.91
CA TYR A 81 -4.32 -8.72 -8.63
C TYR A 81 -4.48 -8.91 -7.11
N LEU A 82 -5.70 -8.95 -6.56
CA LEU A 82 -5.89 -9.21 -5.11
C LEU A 82 -6.12 -10.67 -4.73
N GLU A 83 -6.82 -11.43 -5.57
CA GLU A 83 -7.05 -12.84 -5.30
C GLU A 83 -5.80 -13.67 -5.63
N ASP A 84 -5.75 -14.89 -5.11
CA ASP A 84 -4.71 -15.87 -5.44
C ASP A 84 -4.74 -16.21 -6.94
N HIS A 85 -3.55 -16.38 -7.51
CA HIS A 85 -3.40 -16.83 -8.89
C HIS A 85 -2.07 -17.52 -9.11
N GLU A 86 -2.05 -18.43 -10.09
CA GLU A 86 -0.81 -18.96 -10.64
C GLU A 86 -0.08 -17.89 -11.46
N PHE A 87 1.13 -18.19 -11.92
CA PHE A 87 1.90 -17.28 -12.77
C PHE A 87 1.08 -16.92 -14.02
N VAL A 88 0.81 -15.63 -14.23
CA VAL A 88 0.10 -15.14 -15.41
C VAL A 88 1.12 -14.72 -16.47
N ASP A 89 2.07 -13.86 -16.09
CA ASP A 89 3.17 -13.37 -16.91
C ASP A 89 4.31 -12.79 -16.04
N VAL A 90 5.32 -12.20 -16.70
CA VAL A 90 6.52 -11.63 -16.07
C VAL A 90 6.25 -10.44 -15.16
N THR A 91 5.14 -9.71 -15.36
CA THR A 91 4.73 -8.61 -14.48
C THR A 91 3.78 -9.10 -13.38
N THR A 92 3.15 -10.26 -13.56
CA THR A 92 2.14 -10.83 -12.65
C THR A 92 2.54 -12.26 -12.21
N PRO A 93 3.53 -12.40 -11.30
CA PRO A 93 4.00 -13.69 -10.81
C PRO A 93 2.98 -14.37 -9.90
N ALA A 94 3.11 -15.69 -9.69
CA ALA A 94 2.24 -16.42 -8.76
C ALA A 94 2.25 -15.80 -7.36
N GLN A 95 1.07 -15.72 -6.74
CA GLN A 95 0.89 -15.16 -5.40
C GLN A 95 -0.30 -15.80 -4.67
N GLU A 96 -0.33 -15.64 -3.35
CA GLU A 96 -1.49 -15.97 -2.52
C GLU A 96 -2.43 -14.76 -2.45
N THR A 97 -3.66 -14.98 -1.98
CA THR A 97 -4.67 -13.93 -1.89
C THR A 97 -4.34 -12.88 -0.81
N PHE A 98 -4.76 -11.65 -1.02
CA PHE A 98 -4.82 -10.60 0.01
C PHE A 98 -6.14 -10.59 0.80
N ILE A 99 -7.12 -11.42 0.41
CA ILE A 99 -8.41 -11.54 1.10
C ILE A 99 -8.26 -12.49 2.29
N SER A 100 -8.52 -11.98 3.50
CA SER A 100 -8.50 -12.74 4.75
C SER A 100 -9.87 -13.20 5.20
N ASP A 101 -10.92 -12.47 4.84
CA ASP A 101 -12.32 -12.86 5.02
C ASP A 101 -13.13 -12.46 3.77
N PRO A 102 -13.79 -13.39 3.07
CA PRO A 102 -13.99 -14.80 3.43
C PRO A 102 -12.72 -15.66 3.34
N PRO A 103 -12.67 -16.80 4.09
CA PRO A 103 -11.47 -17.65 4.17
C PRO A 103 -11.19 -18.44 2.88
N ASP A 104 -12.09 -18.41 1.90
CA ASP A 104 -11.84 -18.95 0.55
C ASP A 104 -10.98 -18.02 -0.31
N GLY A 105 -10.64 -16.83 0.20
CA GLY A 105 -9.77 -15.89 -0.47
C GLY A 105 -10.40 -15.14 -1.64
N LYS A 106 -11.74 -15.17 -1.76
CA LYS A 106 -12.48 -14.58 -2.88
C LYS A 106 -13.32 -13.38 -2.47
N ILE A 107 -13.44 -12.42 -3.38
CA ILE A 107 -14.30 -11.25 -3.15
C ILE A 107 -15.78 -11.67 -3.35
N PRO A 108 -16.66 -11.44 -2.35
CA PRO A 108 -18.01 -11.99 -2.34
C PRO A 108 -19.00 -11.13 -3.16
N TYR A 109 -18.77 -10.98 -4.45
CA TYR A 109 -19.61 -10.21 -5.36
C TYR A 109 -21.06 -10.72 -5.41
N THR A 110 -22.00 -9.78 -5.59
CA THR A 110 -23.35 -10.09 -6.09
C THR A 110 -23.28 -10.59 -7.54
N ALA A 111 -24.34 -11.25 -8.03
CA ALA A 111 -24.33 -11.84 -9.37
C ALA A 111 -24.05 -10.82 -10.48
N TRP A 112 -24.72 -9.65 -10.44
CA TRP A 112 -24.52 -8.60 -11.43
C TRP A 112 -23.11 -8.01 -11.36
N ALA A 113 -22.57 -7.82 -10.14
CA ALA A 113 -21.26 -7.23 -9.96
C ALA A 113 -20.15 -8.18 -10.43
N LEU A 114 -20.32 -9.49 -10.19
CA LEU A 114 -19.42 -10.52 -10.72
C LEU A 114 -19.42 -10.54 -12.24
N GLU A 115 -20.60 -10.49 -12.87
CA GLU A 115 -20.73 -10.39 -14.33
C GLU A 115 -20.02 -9.14 -14.86
N LYS A 116 -20.22 -7.98 -14.21
CA LYS A 116 -19.56 -6.75 -14.61
C LYS A 116 -18.05 -6.80 -14.44
N ARG A 117 -17.55 -7.38 -13.34
CA ARG A 117 -16.11 -7.56 -13.10
C ARG A 117 -15.49 -8.43 -14.18
N ASN A 118 -16.17 -9.53 -14.55
CA ASN A 118 -15.70 -10.42 -15.61
C ASN A 118 -15.72 -9.75 -17.00
N GLU A 119 -16.73 -8.92 -17.28
CA GLU A 119 -16.78 -8.09 -18.49
C GLU A 119 -15.57 -7.14 -18.55
N ILE A 120 -15.28 -6.43 -17.45
CA ILE A 120 -14.12 -5.52 -17.37
C ILE A 120 -12.83 -6.30 -17.60
N LEU A 121 -12.62 -7.40 -16.85
CA LEU A 121 -11.42 -8.23 -16.94
C LEU A 121 -11.20 -8.80 -18.34
N ALA A 122 -12.26 -9.26 -19.01
CA ALA A 122 -12.18 -9.76 -20.38
C ALA A 122 -11.85 -8.65 -21.39
N GLY A 123 -12.31 -7.42 -21.14
CA GLY A 123 -12.02 -6.26 -21.98
C GLY A 123 -10.76 -5.50 -21.59
N LEU A 124 -10.01 -5.88 -20.55
CA LEU A 124 -8.70 -5.28 -20.27
C LEU A 124 -7.75 -5.58 -21.43
N GLY A 125 -7.16 -4.52 -21.98
CA GLY A 125 -6.28 -4.61 -23.14
C GLY A 125 -5.11 -5.57 -22.93
N ARG A 126 -5.16 -6.73 -23.60
CA ARG A 126 -4.00 -7.63 -23.77
C ARG A 126 -3.25 -7.40 -25.09
N GLY A 127 -3.67 -6.43 -25.90
CA GLY A 127 -3.04 -6.06 -27.19
C GLY A 127 -3.31 -4.60 -27.56
N TRP A 128 -2.66 -4.09 -28.62
CA TRP A 128 -2.87 -2.69 -29.03
C TRP A 128 -4.24 -2.48 -29.67
N PRO A 129 -4.89 -1.31 -29.43
CA PRO A 129 -6.06 -0.92 -30.21
C PRO A 129 -5.77 -0.98 -31.71
N GLY A 130 -6.55 -1.79 -32.43
CA GLY A 130 -6.35 -2.07 -33.86
C GLY A 130 -5.79 -3.46 -34.17
N GLU A 131 -5.16 -4.14 -33.20
CA GLU A 131 -4.72 -5.53 -33.35
C GLU A 131 -5.85 -6.53 -33.03
N SER A 132 -6.65 -6.25 -32.01
CA SER A 132 -7.74 -7.14 -31.57
C SER A 132 -9.13 -6.74 -32.04
N SER A 133 -9.32 -5.57 -32.67
CA SER A 133 -10.63 -4.96 -33.00
C SER A 133 -11.60 -4.77 -31.81
N GLU A 134 -11.18 -5.12 -30.59
CA GLU A 134 -11.97 -5.05 -29.37
C GLU A 134 -11.80 -3.69 -28.69
N ARG A 135 -12.89 -3.18 -28.08
CA ARG A 135 -12.83 -1.99 -27.24
C ARG A 135 -12.24 -2.37 -25.89
N LEU A 136 -11.20 -1.68 -25.48
CA LEU A 136 -10.40 -2.03 -24.31
C LEU A 136 -10.81 -1.18 -23.10
N TYR A 137 -10.91 -1.80 -21.92
CA TYR A 137 -10.94 -1.10 -20.64
C TYR A 137 -9.52 -0.70 -20.25
N SER A 138 -9.39 0.46 -19.60
CA SER A 138 -8.13 0.93 -19.00
C SER A 138 -8.35 1.25 -17.54
N SER A 139 -7.41 0.84 -16.69
CA SER A 139 -7.44 1.13 -15.26
C SER A 139 -7.52 2.64 -15.01
N PRO A 140 -8.33 3.12 -14.05
CA PRO A 140 -8.36 4.54 -13.71
C PRO A 140 -6.98 5.10 -13.32
N ALA A 141 -6.09 4.26 -12.79
CA ALA A 141 -4.73 4.64 -12.43
C ALA A 141 -3.85 5.02 -13.64
N ALA A 142 -4.13 4.49 -14.83
CA ALA A 142 -3.43 4.87 -16.07
C ALA A 142 -3.59 6.37 -16.40
N TYR A 143 -4.54 7.05 -15.75
CA TYR A 143 -4.82 8.48 -15.88
C TYR A 143 -4.30 9.33 -14.72
N CYS A 144 -3.30 8.81 -13.98
CA CYS A 144 -2.74 9.44 -12.78
C CYS A 144 -3.81 9.76 -11.73
N GLN A 145 -4.92 9.02 -11.74
CA GLN A 145 -5.92 9.12 -10.69
C GLN A 145 -5.58 8.08 -9.63
N TYR A 146 -5.40 8.55 -8.41
CA TYR A 146 -5.18 7.68 -7.26
C TYR A 146 -6.43 7.65 -6.40
N PHE A 147 -6.61 6.56 -5.66
CA PHE A 147 -7.84 6.32 -4.91
C PHE A 147 -7.61 5.32 -3.79
N MET A 148 -8.56 5.28 -2.86
CA MET A 148 -8.58 4.28 -1.81
C MET A 148 -9.11 2.92 -2.34
N PRO A 149 -8.63 1.78 -1.84
CA PRO A 149 -7.52 1.62 -0.90
C PRO A 149 -6.14 1.51 -1.57
N ARG A 150 -6.08 1.61 -2.91
CA ARG A 150 -4.85 1.47 -3.69
C ARG A 150 -3.69 2.36 -3.18
N PHE A 151 -3.97 3.61 -2.81
CA PHE A 151 -3.00 4.51 -2.17
C PHE A 151 -2.30 3.87 -0.95
N SER A 152 -3.04 3.14 -0.13
CA SER A 152 -2.52 2.47 1.06
C SER A 152 -1.76 1.19 0.74
N PHE A 153 -1.76 0.69 -0.51
CA PHE A 153 -1.07 -0.55 -0.89
C PHE A 153 0.43 -0.37 -1.11
N SER A 154 0.85 0.80 -1.58
CA SER A 154 2.23 1.16 -1.83
C SER A 154 3.02 1.44 -0.55
N SER A 155 4.34 1.64 -0.68
CA SER A 155 5.17 2.09 0.44
C SER A 155 4.76 3.49 0.88
N LEU A 156 4.69 3.72 2.19
CA LEU A 156 4.24 4.99 2.76
C LEU A 156 5.08 5.39 3.97
N GLU A 157 5.10 6.69 4.27
CA GLU A 157 5.59 7.25 5.53
C GLU A 157 4.40 7.67 6.41
N ILE A 158 4.37 7.23 7.66
CA ILE A 158 3.42 7.68 8.66
C ILE A 158 4.08 8.77 9.51
N ILE A 159 3.40 9.91 9.60
CA ILE A 159 3.73 11.03 10.47
C ILE A 159 2.57 11.23 11.44
N GLN A 160 2.85 11.28 12.74
CA GLN A 160 1.84 11.51 13.76
C GLN A 160 2.01 12.89 14.40
N ARG A 161 0.88 13.56 14.61
CA ARG A 161 0.76 14.74 15.46
C ARG A 161 -0.47 14.58 16.35
N PRO A 162 -0.54 15.29 17.49
CA PRO A 162 -1.76 15.29 18.29
C PRO A 162 -3.00 15.62 17.44
N GLY A 163 -3.98 14.73 17.45
CA GLY A 163 -5.24 14.86 16.71
C GLY A 163 -5.16 14.62 15.19
N THR A 164 -4.03 14.18 14.62
CA THR A 164 -3.94 13.87 13.17
C THR A 164 -2.82 12.88 12.85
N VAL A 165 -3.11 11.90 12.01
CA VAL A 165 -2.14 11.04 11.33
C VAL A 165 -2.04 11.47 9.87
N ILE A 166 -0.82 11.54 9.33
CA ILE A 166 -0.57 11.86 7.92
C ILE A 166 0.17 10.67 7.30
N MET A 167 -0.33 10.18 6.18
CA MET A 167 0.34 9.16 5.36
C MET A 167 0.87 9.83 4.10
N LEU A 168 2.17 9.72 3.85
CA LEU A 168 2.82 10.20 2.64
C LEU A 168 3.14 8.98 1.76
N GLY A 169 2.59 8.96 0.55
CA GLY A 169 2.92 7.99 -0.47
C GLY A 169 3.69 8.64 -1.62
N GLU A 170 4.19 7.82 -2.54
CA GLU A 170 4.76 8.30 -3.81
C GLU A 170 3.75 9.12 -4.63
N GLU A 171 2.48 8.76 -4.50
CA GLU A 171 1.37 9.17 -5.35
C GLU A 171 0.55 10.34 -4.76
N GLY A 172 0.93 10.80 -3.56
CA GLY A 172 0.24 11.89 -2.87
C GLY A 172 0.35 11.79 -1.35
N HIS A 173 -0.55 12.48 -0.66
CA HIS A 173 -0.65 12.39 0.80
C HIS A 173 -2.10 12.25 1.22
N ARG A 174 -2.29 11.59 2.37
CA ARG A 174 -3.58 11.39 2.99
C ARG A 174 -3.52 11.92 4.42
N VAL A 175 -4.50 12.75 4.77
CA VAL A 175 -4.64 13.31 6.12
C VAL A 175 -5.79 12.59 6.82
N ILE A 176 -5.52 12.07 8.01
CA ILE A 176 -6.46 11.32 8.83
C ILE A 176 -6.60 12.06 10.16
N PRO A 177 -7.59 12.97 10.28
CA PRO A 177 -7.94 13.55 11.57
C PRO A 177 -8.31 12.44 12.56
N THR A 178 -7.76 12.51 13.77
CA THR A 178 -8.07 11.59 14.89
C THR A 178 -8.82 12.29 16.03
N ASP A 179 -9.28 13.52 15.77
CA ASP A 179 -10.09 14.32 16.67
C ASP A 179 -11.53 14.49 16.15
N GLU A 180 -12.38 15.12 16.96
CA GLU A 180 -13.81 15.29 16.68
C GLU A 180 -14.11 16.48 15.74
N ARG A 181 -13.16 16.91 14.91
CA ARG A 181 -13.41 18.05 14.01
C ARG A 181 -14.48 17.70 12.96
N PRO A 182 -15.34 18.65 12.53
CA PRO A 182 -16.42 18.37 11.58
C PRO A 182 -15.95 17.69 10.29
N SER A 183 -16.80 16.83 9.74
CA SER A 183 -16.62 16.22 8.42
C SER A 183 -17.32 17.02 7.32
N PHE A 184 -16.98 16.71 6.07
CA PHE A 184 -17.71 17.23 4.93
C PHE A 184 -19.06 16.53 4.81
N ASP A 185 -19.97 17.17 4.09
CA ASP A 185 -21.28 16.60 3.74
C ASP A 185 -21.11 15.28 2.96
N GLU A 186 -21.99 14.30 3.19
CA GLU A 186 -21.93 12.97 2.57
C GLU A 186 -22.05 12.97 1.03
N ASN A 187 -22.60 14.05 0.46
CA ASN A 187 -22.73 14.25 -0.98
C ASN A 187 -21.45 14.75 -1.64
N ALA A 188 -20.47 15.25 -0.87
CA ALA A 188 -19.17 15.63 -1.40
C ALA A 188 -18.34 14.36 -1.65
N LYS A 189 -18.19 13.95 -2.92
CA LYS A 189 -17.46 12.72 -3.28
C LYS A 189 -16.03 13.02 -3.76
N PHE A 190 -15.07 12.21 -3.31
CA PHE A 190 -13.64 12.39 -3.54
C PHE A 190 -12.97 11.07 -3.99
N TRP A 191 -11.85 11.20 -4.67
CA TRP A 191 -11.03 10.06 -5.10
C TRP A 191 -10.45 9.26 -3.91
N PHE A 192 -9.97 9.96 -2.88
CA PHE A 192 -9.43 9.35 -1.67
C PHE A 192 -10.50 9.16 -0.59
N GLY A 193 -11.75 9.53 -0.92
CA GLY A 193 -12.81 9.67 0.07
C GLY A 193 -12.45 10.68 1.16
N ILE A 194 -13.05 10.50 2.33
CA ILE A 194 -12.71 11.22 3.57
C ILE A 194 -12.33 10.19 4.60
N SER A 195 -11.21 10.42 5.27
CA SER A 195 -10.69 9.52 6.31
C SER A 195 -10.91 10.09 7.70
N ARG A 196 -11.38 9.26 8.63
CA ARG A 196 -11.56 9.63 10.05
C ARG A 196 -11.01 8.54 10.94
N GLY A 197 -9.98 8.89 11.69
CA GLY A 197 -9.29 7.98 12.60
C GLY A 197 -9.83 8.07 14.03
N ARG A 198 -9.71 6.98 14.77
CA ARG A 198 -9.84 6.92 16.22
C ARG A 198 -8.92 5.83 16.76
N TRP A 199 -8.54 5.94 18.02
CA TRP A 199 -7.75 4.90 18.68
C TRP A 199 -8.67 3.96 19.47
N GLU A 200 -8.55 2.67 19.20
CA GLU A 200 -9.21 1.59 19.96
C GLU A 200 -8.11 0.76 20.63
N GLY A 201 -7.73 1.12 21.86
CA GLY A 201 -6.55 0.57 22.51
C GLY A 201 -5.29 0.88 21.70
N ASP A 202 -4.67 -0.17 21.16
CA ASP A 202 -3.41 -0.07 20.42
C ASP A 202 -3.59 -0.03 18.90
N THR A 203 -4.84 0.03 18.43
CA THR A 203 -5.19 0.05 17.02
C THR A 203 -5.66 1.43 16.59
N LEU A 204 -5.08 1.97 15.52
CA LEU A 204 -5.68 3.08 14.78
C LEU A 204 -6.77 2.51 13.87
N VAL A 205 -8.02 2.88 14.13
CA VAL A 205 -9.16 2.51 13.29
C VAL A 205 -9.55 3.71 12.44
N VAL A 206 -9.53 3.54 11.13
CA VAL A 206 -9.82 4.60 10.16
C VAL A 206 -11.05 4.23 9.36
N GLU A 207 -12.06 5.08 9.43
CA GLU A 207 -13.22 5.00 8.57
C GLU A 207 -12.99 5.84 7.31
N VAL A 208 -13.28 5.25 6.14
CA VAL A 208 -13.23 5.91 4.83
C VAL A 208 -14.61 5.93 4.22
N THR A 209 -15.11 7.14 3.94
CA THR A 209 -16.41 7.38 3.31
C THR A 209 -16.26 8.32 2.12
N ASN A 210 -17.38 8.75 1.51
CA ASN A 210 -17.38 9.80 0.50
C ASN A 210 -16.54 9.48 -0.75
N LEU A 211 -16.39 8.20 -1.08
CA LEU A 211 -15.71 7.76 -2.30
C LEU A 211 -16.55 8.11 -3.53
N ASN A 212 -15.90 8.46 -4.64
CA ASN A 212 -16.59 8.78 -5.89
C ASN A 212 -17.02 7.57 -6.73
N GLY A 213 -16.66 6.35 -6.32
CA GLY A 213 -17.02 5.11 -7.03
C GLY A 213 -16.37 4.96 -8.41
N LEU A 214 -15.30 5.71 -8.69
CA LEU A 214 -14.58 5.64 -9.96
C LEU A 214 -13.27 4.84 -9.88
N GLY A 215 -12.84 4.48 -8.66
CA GLY A 215 -11.62 3.72 -8.42
C GLY A 215 -11.84 2.21 -8.47
N TRP A 216 -10.74 1.49 -8.65
CA TRP A 216 -10.65 0.03 -8.53
C TRP A 216 -9.78 -0.34 -7.32
N PHE A 217 -9.77 -1.60 -6.90
CA PHE A 217 -8.82 -2.08 -5.89
C PHE A 217 -7.48 -2.41 -6.54
N ASP A 218 -7.51 -3.00 -7.72
CA ASP A 218 -6.34 -3.44 -8.48
C ASP A 218 -6.51 -3.15 -9.99
N SER A 219 -5.55 -3.59 -10.79
CA SER A 219 -5.54 -3.43 -12.25
C SER A 219 -6.42 -4.44 -12.98
N THR A 220 -7.11 -5.36 -12.28
CA THR A 220 -7.98 -6.39 -12.88
C THR A 220 -9.45 -6.01 -12.92
N GLY A 221 -9.78 -4.78 -12.54
CA GLY A 221 -11.16 -4.31 -12.58
C GLY A 221 -11.97 -4.71 -11.37
N GLN A 222 -11.33 -5.10 -10.27
CA GLN A 222 -12.02 -5.24 -9.00
C GLN A 222 -12.50 -3.86 -8.56
N PHE A 223 -13.80 -3.58 -8.63
CA PHE A 223 -14.35 -2.23 -8.50
C PHE A 223 -15.23 -2.05 -7.26
N TYR A 224 -15.53 -0.80 -6.92
CA TYR A 224 -16.45 -0.41 -5.87
C TYR A 224 -17.30 0.80 -6.29
N THR A 225 -18.39 1.10 -5.58
CA THR A 225 -19.24 2.26 -5.90
C THR A 225 -19.12 3.41 -4.89
N GLU A 226 -19.82 4.51 -5.14
CA GLU A 226 -19.89 5.64 -4.19
C GLU A 226 -20.56 5.30 -2.85
N ASN A 227 -21.24 4.16 -2.76
CA ASN A 227 -21.84 3.63 -1.53
C ASN A 227 -20.83 2.91 -0.64
N THR A 228 -19.60 2.75 -1.12
CA THR A 228 -18.56 2.01 -0.41
C THR A 228 -18.14 2.74 0.86
N ARG A 229 -18.07 1.98 1.95
CA ARG A 229 -17.41 2.34 3.20
C ARG A 229 -16.25 1.38 3.41
N MET A 230 -15.11 1.90 3.83
CA MET A 230 -13.97 1.07 4.23
C MET A 230 -13.66 1.34 5.70
N THR A 231 -13.37 0.29 6.45
CA THR A 231 -12.84 0.36 7.81
C THR A 231 -11.46 -0.24 7.81
N GLU A 232 -10.45 0.61 7.91
CA GLU A 232 -9.06 0.22 8.05
C GLU A 232 -8.68 0.08 9.52
N ARG A 233 -7.80 -0.88 9.84
CA ARG A 233 -7.23 -1.09 11.17
C ARG A 233 -5.72 -1.22 11.04
N PHE A 234 -4.97 -0.37 11.75
CA PHE A 234 -3.51 -0.43 11.81
C PHE A 234 -3.10 -0.76 13.25
N THR A 235 -2.50 -1.94 13.45
CA THR A 235 -2.03 -2.41 14.76
C THR A 235 -0.56 -2.77 14.68
N LEU A 236 0.28 -2.16 15.53
CA LEU A 236 1.68 -2.53 15.62
C LEU A 236 1.79 -3.86 16.40
N VAL A 237 2.16 -4.95 15.73
CA VAL A 237 2.20 -6.31 16.33
C VAL A 237 3.58 -6.73 16.79
N ASP A 238 4.61 -6.02 16.33
CA ASP A 238 5.98 -6.04 16.84
C ASP A 238 6.68 -4.70 16.50
N ALA A 239 7.95 -4.53 16.84
CA ALA A 239 8.66 -3.25 16.62
C ALA A 239 8.72 -2.77 15.15
N ASP A 240 8.62 -3.71 14.21
CA ASP A 240 8.88 -3.50 12.79
C ASP A 240 7.73 -3.97 11.89
N THR A 241 6.59 -4.40 12.45
CA THR A 241 5.45 -4.91 11.67
C THR A 241 4.11 -4.32 12.12
N ILE A 242 3.39 -3.69 11.18
CA ILE A 242 1.98 -3.31 11.36
C ILE A 242 1.10 -4.35 10.69
N ASP A 243 0.19 -4.94 11.45
CA ASP A 243 -0.97 -5.64 10.93
C ASP A 243 -1.97 -4.59 10.42
N TYR A 244 -2.13 -4.56 9.09
CA TYR A 244 -3.02 -3.63 8.42
C TYR A 244 -4.15 -4.39 7.74
N GLU A 245 -5.38 -4.13 8.19
CA GLU A 245 -6.59 -4.77 7.71
C GLU A 245 -7.54 -3.73 7.12
N ILE A 246 -8.28 -4.10 6.09
CA ILE A 246 -9.27 -3.24 5.44
C ILE A 246 -10.55 -4.05 5.28
N THR A 247 -11.61 -3.67 5.98
CA THR A 247 -12.95 -4.21 5.75
C THR A 247 -13.71 -3.31 4.80
N VAL A 248 -14.27 -3.89 3.75
CA VAL A 248 -15.00 -3.19 2.69
C VAL A 248 -16.48 -3.55 2.76
N GLU A 249 -17.32 -2.52 2.73
CA GLU A 249 -18.77 -2.62 2.77
C GLU A 249 -19.37 -1.83 1.61
N ASP A 250 -20.03 -2.54 0.69
CA ASP A 250 -20.86 -1.96 -0.34
C ASP A 250 -21.97 -2.98 -0.69
N PRO A 251 -23.17 -2.87 -0.09
CA PRO A 251 -24.24 -3.84 -0.31
C PRO A 251 -24.78 -3.81 -1.75
N THR A 252 -24.41 -2.81 -2.55
CA THR A 252 -24.78 -2.78 -3.97
C THR A 252 -23.90 -3.72 -4.78
N VAL A 253 -22.64 -3.91 -4.37
CA VAL A 253 -21.63 -4.72 -5.09
C VAL A 253 -21.42 -6.09 -4.47
N TYR A 254 -21.39 -6.17 -3.14
CA TYR A 254 -21.01 -7.37 -2.39
C TYR A 254 -22.19 -7.98 -1.63
N THR A 255 -22.19 -9.30 -1.53
CA THR A 255 -23.20 -10.07 -0.77
C THR A 255 -23.01 -9.98 0.74
N ARG A 256 -21.82 -9.57 1.20
CA ARG A 256 -21.45 -9.35 2.60
C ARG A 256 -20.24 -8.42 2.69
N PRO A 257 -19.96 -7.81 3.85
CA PRO A 257 -18.64 -7.25 4.14
C PRO A 257 -17.54 -8.29 3.95
N TRP A 258 -16.37 -7.83 3.50
CA TRP A 258 -15.18 -8.66 3.31
C TRP A 258 -13.92 -7.89 3.72
N THR A 259 -12.86 -8.61 4.06
CA THR A 259 -11.63 -8.05 4.63
C THR A 259 -10.41 -8.46 3.82
N MET A 260 -9.55 -7.48 3.57
CA MET A 260 -8.18 -7.68 3.08
C MET A 260 -7.19 -7.47 4.21
N THR A 261 -6.07 -8.20 4.16
CA THR A 261 -4.97 -8.03 5.10
C THR A 261 -3.66 -7.80 4.36
N PHE A 262 -3.04 -6.65 4.63
CA PHE A 262 -1.83 -6.13 3.99
C PHE A 262 -0.78 -5.78 5.05
N PRO A 263 -0.16 -6.78 5.71
CA PRO A 263 0.89 -6.51 6.69
C PRO A 263 1.97 -5.59 6.14
N ARG A 264 2.45 -4.68 6.99
CA ARG A 264 3.44 -3.66 6.63
C ARG A 264 4.71 -3.86 7.44
N ARG A 265 5.88 -3.75 6.82
CA ARG A 265 7.17 -3.74 7.50
C ARG A 265 7.84 -2.38 7.49
N ARG A 266 8.57 -2.07 8.56
CA ARG A 266 9.53 -0.97 8.57
C ARG A 266 10.68 -1.24 7.58
N PRO A 267 11.01 -0.31 6.67
CA PRO A 267 12.17 -0.43 5.81
C PRO A 267 13.48 -0.27 6.59
N GLY A 268 14.37 -1.25 6.41
CA GLY A 268 15.80 -1.15 6.69
C GLY A 268 16.53 -1.11 5.34
N THR A 269 17.33 -0.08 5.09
CA THR A 269 17.88 0.26 3.77
C THR A 269 18.71 -0.86 3.13
N GLY A 270 18.25 -1.41 1.99
CA GLY A 270 18.94 -2.32 1.07
C GLY A 270 18.42 -2.10 -0.36
N PRO A 271 19.19 -2.42 -1.42
CA PRO A 271 19.23 -1.61 -2.64
C PRO A 271 18.00 -1.75 -3.53
N ASN A 272 17.66 -0.63 -4.17
CA ASN A 272 16.79 -0.47 -5.33
C ASN A 272 15.27 -0.36 -5.11
N LEU A 273 14.86 0.81 -4.61
CA LEU A 273 13.57 1.43 -4.97
C LEU A 273 13.45 1.77 -6.48
N ARG A 274 14.47 1.47 -7.30
CA ARG A 274 14.46 1.69 -8.76
C ARG A 274 14.02 0.47 -9.58
N ARG A 275 13.60 -0.61 -8.92
CA ARG A 275 12.95 -1.74 -9.59
C ARG A 275 11.73 -2.13 -8.75
N SER A 276 10.58 -1.53 -9.05
CA SER A 276 9.26 -1.91 -8.52
C SER A 276 8.83 -3.34 -8.86
N ARG A 277 9.76 -4.21 -9.29
CA ARG A 277 9.61 -5.64 -9.45
C ARG A 277 10.12 -6.32 -8.18
N LEU A 278 9.34 -6.30 -7.11
CA LEU A 278 9.57 -7.21 -5.99
C LEU A 278 8.99 -8.57 -6.42
N PRO A 279 9.80 -9.60 -6.72
CA PRO A 279 9.21 -10.92 -6.94
C PRO A 279 8.55 -11.36 -5.63
N SER A 280 7.40 -12.01 -5.66
CA SER A 280 6.77 -12.58 -4.46
C SER A 280 7.70 -13.64 -3.82
N ALA A 281 7.44 -14.09 -2.59
CA ALA A 281 8.20 -15.21 -2.00
C ALA A 281 8.05 -16.50 -2.81
N VAL A 282 6.92 -16.64 -3.51
CA VAL A 282 6.58 -17.77 -4.38
C VAL A 282 7.38 -17.72 -5.69
N ALA A 283 7.67 -16.53 -6.20
CA ALA A 283 8.39 -16.33 -7.46
C ALA A 283 9.89 -16.70 -7.42
N ILE A 284 10.48 -16.91 -6.24
CA ILE A 284 11.91 -17.24 -6.08
C ILE A 284 12.26 -18.60 -6.71
N ASN A 285 11.28 -19.50 -6.82
CA ASN A 285 11.46 -20.83 -7.42
C ASN A 285 10.90 -20.94 -8.83
N ALA A 286 10.36 -19.86 -9.40
CA ALA A 286 9.87 -19.88 -10.78
C ALA A 286 11.06 -19.88 -11.75
N PRO A 287 11.00 -20.65 -12.85
CA PRO A 287 12.03 -20.58 -13.89
C PRO A 287 12.10 -19.16 -14.45
N PRO A 288 13.30 -18.66 -14.82
CA PRO A 288 13.43 -17.35 -15.43
C PRO A 288 12.59 -17.30 -16.71
N VAL A 289 11.65 -16.35 -16.75
CA VAL A 289 10.82 -16.11 -17.93
C VAL A 289 11.47 -14.98 -18.71
N GLU A 290 11.77 -15.24 -19.98
CA GLU A 290 12.28 -14.25 -20.92
C GLU A 290 11.13 -13.25 -21.18
N ASP A 291 11.28 -12.01 -20.70
CA ASP A 291 10.31 -10.93 -20.87
C ASP A 291 10.55 -10.30 -22.25
N PRO A 292 9.71 -10.59 -23.27
CA PRO A 292 9.89 -10.03 -24.61
C PRO A 292 9.73 -8.50 -24.64
N TYR A 293 9.21 -7.92 -23.54
CA TYR A 293 8.98 -6.50 -23.35
C TYR A 293 9.94 -5.90 -22.30
N GLU A 294 11.02 -6.59 -21.91
CA GLU A 294 11.97 -6.12 -20.87
C GLU A 294 12.57 -4.74 -21.19
N ASN A 295 12.69 -4.42 -22.47
CA ASN A 295 13.21 -3.16 -22.98
C ASN A 295 12.12 -2.14 -23.35
N GLU A 296 10.85 -2.51 -23.21
CA GLU A 296 9.73 -1.59 -23.33
C GLU A 296 9.43 -1.04 -21.94
N VAL A 297 9.55 0.28 -21.79
CA VAL A 297 9.24 0.96 -20.53
C VAL A 297 7.71 1.00 -20.38
N TRP A 298 7.12 -0.13 -20.00
CA TRP A 298 5.78 -0.21 -19.45
C TRP A 298 5.89 -0.10 -17.93
N GLU A 299 6.32 1.07 -17.48
CA GLU A 299 5.89 1.53 -16.17
C GLU A 299 4.38 1.73 -16.25
N GLU A 300 3.69 1.74 -15.11
CA GLU A 300 2.45 2.50 -14.98
C GLU A 300 2.79 3.97 -15.23
N ALA A 301 3.04 4.32 -16.49
CA ALA A 301 3.34 5.65 -16.90
C ALA A 301 2.04 6.41 -16.69
N CYS A 302 1.98 7.12 -15.57
CA CYS A 302 1.08 8.22 -15.38
C CYS A 302 1.12 9.05 -16.67
N TYR A 303 0.07 8.94 -17.49
CA TYR A 303 -0.03 9.70 -18.70
C TYR A 303 -0.33 11.14 -18.27
N GLU A 304 0.71 11.96 -18.06
CA GLU A 304 0.64 13.38 -17.65
C GLU A 304 0.04 14.30 -18.74
N GLY A 305 -0.81 13.76 -19.63
CA GLY A 305 -1.47 14.48 -20.70
C GLY A 305 -2.85 14.99 -20.29
N ASN A 306 -2.92 16.03 -19.45
CA ASN A 306 -4.15 16.79 -19.20
C ASN A 306 -4.57 17.59 -20.47
N GLY A 307 -5.03 16.90 -21.51
CA GLY A 307 -5.55 17.51 -22.73
C GLY A 307 -5.65 16.53 -23.89
N GLU A 308 -4.52 16.25 -24.55
CA GLU A 308 -4.49 15.41 -25.76
C GLU A 308 -4.60 13.91 -25.45
N GLY A 309 -4.07 13.43 -24.32
CA GLY A 309 -4.07 12.01 -23.98
C GLY A 309 -5.47 11.41 -23.81
N ARG A 310 -6.40 12.15 -23.15
CA ARG A 310 -7.77 11.66 -22.94
C ARG A 310 -8.58 11.58 -24.24
N ALA A 311 -8.39 12.56 -25.13
CA ALA A 311 -9.03 12.56 -26.45
C ALA A 311 -8.44 11.45 -27.33
N ALA A 312 -7.11 11.33 -27.38
CA ALA A 312 -6.42 10.29 -28.12
C ALA A 312 -6.82 8.88 -27.66
N LEU A 313 -6.92 8.62 -26.35
CA LEU A 313 -7.35 7.31 -25.85
C LEU A 313 -8.80 6.98 -26.22
N ARG A 314 -9.69 7.97 -26.26
CA ARG A 314 -11.06 7.77 -26.77
C ARG A 314 -11.09 7.52 -28.27
N GLU A 315 -10.25 8.21 -29.04
CA GLU A 315 -10.11 7.98 -30.49
C GLU A 315 -9.56 6.60 -30.81
N LEU A 316 -8.69 6.06 -29.95
CA LEU A 316 -8.22 4.68 -30.00
C LEU A 316 -9.29 3.65 -29.59
N GLY A 317 -10.47 4.08 -29.15
CA GLY A 317 -11.58 3.20 -28.81
C GLY A 317 -11.55 2.62 -27.39
N TYR A 318 -10.70 3.15 -26.49
CA TYR A 318 -10.75 2.78 -25.07
C TYR A 318 -12.06 3.22 -24.43
N GLU A 319 -12.68 2.33 -23.67
CA GLU A 319 -13.80 2.67 -22.81
C GLU A 319 -13.28 3.30 -21.52
N TRP A 320 -13.67 4.55 -21.28
CA TRP A 320 -13.31 5.25 -20.04
C TRP A 320 -13.94 4.54 -18.84
N TYR A 321 -13.24 4.48 -17.71
CA TYR A 321 -13.82 4.01 -16.46
C TYR A 321 -15.04 4.87 -16.11
N ARG A 322 -16.22 4.27 -16.13
CA ARG A 322 -17.44 4.92 -15.65
C ARG A 322 -17.73 4.39 -14.25
N SER A 323 -18.41 5.19 -13.44
CA SER A 323 -18.98 4.72 -12.19
C SER A 323 -19.79 3.47 -12.49
N VAL A 324 -19.46 2.37 -11.83
CA VAL A 324 -20.25 1.15 -11.99
C VAL A 324 -21.54 1.34 -11.21
N THR A 325 -22.67 1.33 -11.91
CA THR A 325 -23.99 1.52 -11.29
C THR A 325 -24.75 0.20 -11.37
N PRO A 326 -25.45 -0.20 -10.30
CA PRO A 326 -26.34 -1.36 -10.36
C PRO A 326 -27.34 -1.23 -11.51
N PRO A 327 -27.75 -2.36 -12.14
CA PRO A 327 -28.85 -2.36 -13.09
C PRO A 327 -30.10 -1.73 -12.46
N GLN A 328 -30.86 -0.95 -13.24
CA GLN A 328 -32.19 -0.53 -12.82
C GLN A 328 -33.13 -1.74 -12.87
N GLU A 329 -33.88 -1.99 -11.79
CA GLU A 329 -34.90 -3.05 -11.72
C GLU A 329 -36.04 -2.87 -12.74
#